data_AF-A0A8T6RFC0-F1
#
_entry.id   AF-A0A8T6RFC0-F1
#
_cell.length_a   1.000
_cell.length_b   1.000
_cell.length_c   1.000
_cell.angle_alpha   90.00
_cell.angle_beta   90.00
_cell.angle_gamma   90.00
#
_symmetry.space_group_name_H-M   'P 1'
#
loop_
_entity.id
_entity.type
_entity.pdbx_description
1 polymer ?
#
loop_
_entity_poly.entity_id
_entity_poly.type
_entity_poly.pdbx_seq_one_letter_code
_entity_poly.pdbx_strand_id
1 'polypeptide(L)'
;MEGPIFYRNFLNDIVDLMFSIRVKSPEIQKYRKEVTLKDGDILLFRPITPDDDQKVLELYYSLSPETIYFRFFAGRKNVPLKRVKRFTRVNFDKNFGVVVEYKGKDKEFFNKLIGIGSFIVNPLEPEKAEMSLVIMDRFQRKGIGSILINYLVHIAKERGVKTIQGIILAENYKILKTLEKLGFKYVKKLIEGELLIEGSVDEIEKSSN
;
A
#
# COMPACT_ATOMS: atom_id res chain seq x y z
N MET A 1 -17.44 22.81 20.30
CA MET A 1 -17.15 21.42 20.70
C MET A 1 -16.42 20.76 19.55
N GLU A 2 -15.10 20.93 19.54
CA GLU A 2 -14.20 20.50 18.48
C GLU A 2 -13.84 19.02 18.69
N GLY A 3 -14.57 18.12 18.02
CA GLY A 3 -14.07 16.79 17.70
C GLY A 3 -13.01 16.92 16.61
N PRO A 4 -11.87 16.20 16.68
CA PRO A 4 -10.63 16.86 16.34
C PRO A 4 -10.36 16.81 14.84
N ILE A 5 -9.87 17.95 14.36
CA ILE A 5 -9.22 18.22 13.07
C ILE A 5 -7.99 17.30 12.81
N PHE A 6 -7.76 16.29 13.66
CA PHE A 6 -6.60 15.40 13.76
C PHE A 6 -6.37 14.47 12.56
N TYR A 7 -7.39 14.23 11.71
CA TYR A 7 -7.28 13.32 10.56
C TYR A 7 -7.24 14.03 9.21
N ARG A 8 -7.67 15.30 9.17
CA ARG A 8 -7.92 16.05 7.92
C ARG A 8 -6.63 16.37 7.16
N ASN A 9 -5.55 16.20 7.90
CA ASN A 9 -4.20 16.12 7.47
C ASN A 9 -3.75 14.75 8.04
N PHE A 10 -3.96 13.69 7.27
CA PHE A 10 -3.24 12.41 7.41
C PHE A 10 -1.86 12.50 6.66
N LEU A 11 -1.47 13.76 6.40
CA LEU A 11 -0.18 14.46 6.44
C LEU A 11 0.92 14.08 5.44
N ASN A 12 0.67 14.38 4.17
CA ASN A 12 1.68 14.53 3.10
C ASN A 12 2.57 13.30 2.77
N ASP A 13 2.14 12.06 3.07
CA ASP A 13 3.02 10.89 3.37
C ASP A 13 3.62 11.14 4.75
N ILE A 14 3.10 10.56 5.84
CA ILE A 14 3.43 10.98 7.23
C ILE A 14 4.95 11.21 7.42
N VAL A 15 5.31 12.49 7.30
CA VAL A 15 6.64 13.14 7.34
C VAL A 15 7.79 12.28 6.80
N ASP A 16 7.61 11.64 5.63
CA ASP A 16 8.64 10.87 4.91
C ASP A 16 9.01 9.53 5.55
N LEU A 17 8.06 8.74 6.04
CA LEU A 17 8.44 7.61 6.89
C LEU A 17 9.30 8.06 8.10
N MET A 18 9.11 9.31 8.53
CA MET A 18 9.66 9.93 9.76
C MET A 18 11.21 9.90 9.95
N PHE A 19 12.02 10.24 8.95
CA PHE A 19 13.51 10.43 9.01
C PHE A 19 14.38 9.14 8.88
N SER A 20 14.50 8.59 7.65
CA SER A 20 15.51 7.61 7.16
C SER A 20 16.84 7.49 7.95
N ILE A 21 17.54 6.36 8.12
CA ILE A 21 18.02 5.30 7.19
C ILE A 21 18.42 4.05 8.00
N ARG A 22 18.07 2.84 7.52
CA ARG A 22 19.00 1.75 7.13
C ARG A 22 18.15 0.65 6.53
N VAL A 23 18.16 0.55 5.19
CA VAL A 23 17.70 -0.67 4.55
C VAL A 23 18.72 -1.74 4.94
N LYS A 24 18.33 -2.64 5.84
CA LYS A 24 19.16 -3.80 6.16
C LYS A 24 19.06 -4.74 4.97
N SER A 25 20.19 -4.99 4.30
CA SER A 25 20.30 -5.95 3.19
C SER A 25 19.58 -7.30 3.45
N PRO A 26 19.58 -7.86 4.68
CA PRO A 26 18.82 -9.08 4.98
C PRO A 26 17.31 -9.01 4.75
N GLU A 27 16.65 -7.90 5.09
CA GLU A 27 15.18 -7.76 4.90
C GLU A 27 14.81 -7.66 3.42
N ILE A 28 15.66 -6.99 2.62
CA ILE A 28 15.47 -6.90 1.17
C ILE A 28 15.35 -8.29 0.58
N GLN A 29 16.22 -9.22 0.98
CA GLN A 29 16.26 -10.57 0.43
C GLN A 29 15.16 -11.47 1.00
N LYS A 30 14.87 -11.37 2.31
CA LYS A 30 13.83 -12.17 2.97
C LYS A 30 12.45 -11.98 2.31
N TYR A 31 12.11 -10.74 1.97
CA TYR A 31 10.78 -10.37 1.49
C TYR A 31 10.71 -10.22 -0.03
N ARG A 32 11.52 -10.98 -0.79
CA ARG A 32 11.31 -11.12 -2.23
C ARG A 32 10.37 -12.28 -2.49
N LYS A 33 9.31 -12.04 -3.26
CA LYS A 33 8.34 -13.07 -3.63
C LYS A 33 7.94 -12.91 -5.09
N GLU A 34 8.18 -13.95 -5.88
CA GLU A 34 7.60 -14.05 -7.22
C GLU A 34 6.17 -14.58 -7.12
N VAL A 35 5.29 -14.01 -7.94
CA VAL A 35 3.89 -14.41 -8.02
C VAL A 35 3.51 -14.57 -9.48
N THR A 36 3.02 -15.76 -9.82
CA THR A 36 2.46 -16.03 -11.14
C THR A 36 0.96 -15.76 -11.12
N LEU A 37 0.51 -14.87 -12.00
CA LEU A 37 -0.90 -14.56 -12.21
C LEU A 37 -1.58 -15.67 -13.03
N LYS A 38 -2.93 -15.65 -13.06
CA LYS A 38 -3.73 -16.64 -13.81
C LYS A 38 -3.46 -16.64 -15.32
N ASP A 39 -3.03 -15.52 -15.88
CA ASP A 39 -2.64 -15.37 -17.29
C ASP A 39 -1.17 -15.76 -17.56
N GLY A 40 -0.46 -16.25 -16.53
CA GLY A 40 0.93 -16.66 -16.59
C GLY A 40 1.93 -15.50 -16.56
N ASP A 41 1.48 -14.25 -16.36
CA ASP A 41 2.40 -13.15 -16.10
C ASP A 41 3.04 -13.29 -14.72
N ILE A 42 4.30 -12.89 -14.62
CA ILE A 42 5.09 -12.96 -13.38
C ILE A 42 5.21 -11.57 -12.79
N LEU A 43 4.97 -11.46 -11.49
CA LEU A 43 5.21 -10.27 -10.69
C LEU A 43 6.30 -10.56 -9.67
N LEU A 44 7.12 -9.57 -9.39
CA LEU A 44 8.07 -9.60 -8.29
C LEU A 44 7.66 -8.59 -7.23
N PHE A 45 7.27 -9.09 -6.06
CA PHE A 45 7.05 -8.33 -4.85
C PHE A 45 8.40 -8.23 -4.13
N ARG A 46 8.82 -7.03 -3.78
CA ARG A 46 10.06 -6.82 -3.01
C ARG A 46 10.00 -5.53 -2.20
N PRO A 47 10.80 -5.41 -1.12
CA PRO A 47 10.91 -4.17 -0.40
C PRO A 47 11.30 -3.01 -1.33
N ILE A 48 10.71 -1.85 -1.08
CA ILE A 48 11.09 -0.61 -1.75
C ILE A 48 12.47 -0.17 -1.29
N THR A 49 13.23 0.42 -2.20
CA THR A 49 14.61 0.88 -1.96
C THR A 49 14.81 2.30 -2.50
N PRO A 50 15.85 3.02 -2.07
CA PRO A 50 16.17 4.34 -2.63
C PRO A 50 16.38 4.35 -4.14
N ASP A 51 16.82 3.24 -4.73
CA ASP A 51 17.03 3.11 -6.19
C ASP A 51 15.70 3.09 -6.98
N ASP A 52 14.56 3.01 -6.29
CA ASP A 52 13.23 3.05 -6.88
C ASP A 52 12.70 4.47 -7.12
N ASP A 53 13.42 5.52 -6.70
CA ASP A 53 12.99 6.92 -6.79
C ASP A 53 12.40 7.26 -8.18
N GLN A 54 13.11 6.89 -9.25
CA GLN A 54 12.68 7.17 -10.62
C GLN A 54 11.49 6.29 -11.04
N LYS A 55 11.50 4.99 -10.71
CA LYS A 55 10.40 4.08 -11.11
C LYS A 55 9.10 4.38 -10.37
N VAL A 56 9.18 4.89 -9.13
CA VAL A 56 8.01 5.35 -8.37
C VAL A 56 7.38 6.58 -9.02
N LEU A 57 8.20 7.53 -9.49
CA LEU A 57 7.70 8.66 -10.28
C LEU A 57 7.03 8.20 -11.58
N GLU A 58 7.68 7.30 -12.32
CA GLU A 58 7.12 6.73 -13.55
C GLU A 58 5.77 6.05 -13.29
N LEU A 59 5.65 5.26 -12.22
CA LEU A 59 4.38 4.69 -11.80
C LEU A 59 3.36 5.79 -11.51
N TYR A 60 3.69 6.78 -10.68
CA TYR A 60 2.77 7.86 -10.31
C TYR A 60 2.19 8.57 -11.54
N TYR A 61 3.04 8.94 -12.49
CA TYR A 61 2.62 9.64 -13.71
C TYR A 61 1.87 8.76 -14.72
N SER A 62 1.93 7.44 -14.56
CA SER A 62 1.12 6.49 -15.36
C SER A 62 -0.29 6.25 -14.81
N LEU A 63 -0.58 6.70 -13.58
CA LEU A 63 -1.88 6.51 -12.94
C LEU A 63 -2.93 7.45 -13.53
N SER A 64 -4.17 6.96 -13.66
CA SER A 64 -5.29 7.83 -14.00
C SER A 64 -5.59 8.85 -12.90
N PRO A 65 -6.21 9.99 -13.23
CA PRO A 65 -6.68 10.95 -12.22
C PRO A 65 -7.64 10.32 -11.19
N GLU A 66 -8.48 9.35 -11.60
CA GLU A 66 -9.36 8.59 -10.71
C GLU A 66 -8.55 7.80 -9.68
N THR A 67 -7.54 7.05 -10.15
CA THR A 67 -6.66 6.26 -9.26
C THR A 67 -5.86 7.15 -8.31
N ILE A 68 -5.35 8.29 -8.79
CA ILE A 68 -4.67 9.29 -7.94
C ILE A 68 -5.62 9.84 -6.88
N TYR A 69 -6.83 10.23 -7.28
CA TYR A 69 -7.85 10.76 -6.37
C TYR A 69 -8.18 9.77 -5.26
N PHE A 70 -8.44 8.51 -5.61
CA PHE A 70 -8.76 7.49 -4.61
C PHE A 70 -7.60 7.14 -3.69
N ARG A 71 -6.36 7.21 -4.17
CA ARG A 71 -5.20 6.87 -3.35
C ARG A 71 -4.76 8.02 -2.44
N PHE A 72 -4.86 9.25 -2.92
CA PHE A 72 -4.26 10.42 -2.26
C PHE A 72 -5.30 11.42 -1.74
N PHE A 73 -6.59 11.12 -1.89
CA PHE A 73 -7.72 11.96 -1.47
C PHE A 73 -7.67 13.37 -2.10
N ALA A 74 -6.90 13.50 -3.19
CA ALA A 74 -6.60 14.77 -3.83
C ALA A 74 -6.21 14.52 -5.29
N GLY A 75 -6.73 15.34 -6.20
CA GLY A 75 -6.33 15.38 -7.61
C GLY A 75 -4.99 16.08 -7.81
N ARG A 76 -3.90 15.55 -7.24
CA ARG A 76 -2.57 16.18 -7.36
C ARG A 76 -2.01 15.97 -8.77
N LYS A 77 -1.93 17.04 -9.56
CA LYS A 77 -1.31 17.00 -10.90
C LYS A 77 0.18 16.66 -10.87
N ASN A 78 0.91 17.03 -9.80
CA ASN A 78 2.36 16.84 -9.70
C ASN A 78 2.77 16.36 -8.31
N VAL A 79 3.72 15.41 -8.26
CA VAL A 79 4.40 15.00 -7.04
C VAL A 79 5.86 15.43 -7.11
N PRO A 80 6.34 16.29 -6.20
CA PRO A 80 7.75 16.69 -6.18
C PRO A 80 8.66 15.49 -5.94
N LEU A 81 9.78 15.37 -6.67
CA LEU A 81 10.79 14.31 -6.46
C LEU A 81 11.24 14.22 -5.00
N LYS A 82 11.30 15.35 -4.28
CA LYS A 82 11.60 15.38 -2.85
C LYS A 82 10.68 14.42 -2.08
N ARG A 83 9.37 14.44 -2.36
CA ARG A 83 8.38 13.58 -1.70
C ARG A 83 8.56 12.10 -2.06
N VAL A 84 8.94 11.79 -3.30
CA VAL A 84 9.25 10.40 -3.66
C VAL A 84 10.49 9.87 -2.94
N LYS A 85 11.56 10.67 -2.86
CA LYS A 85 12.78 10.30 -2.14
C LYS A 85 12.51 9.91 -0.69
N ARG A 86 11.57 10.63 -0.11
CA ARG A 86 11.11 10.47 1.25
C ARG A 86 10.33 9.15 1.43
N PHE A 87 9.47 8.81 0.48
CA PHE A 87 8.71 7.56 0.45
C PHE A 87 9.59 6.29 0.27
N THR A 88 10.62 6.33 -0.57
CA THR A 88 11.48 5.17 -0.88
C THR A 88 12.50 4.82 0.22
N ARG A 89 12.62 5.66 1.25
CA ARG A 89 13.60 5.51 2.34
C ARG A 89 12.91 5.04 3.62
N VAL A 90 12.33 3.83 3.56
CA VAL A 90 11.55 3.22 4.64
C VAL A 90 12.44 2.78 5.81
N ASN A 91 12.06 3.11 7.06
CA ASN A 91 12.54 2.39 8.23
C ASN A 91 11.73 1.10 8.43
N PHE A 92 12.37 -0.03 8.18
CA PHE A 92 11.73 -1.34 8.19
C PHE A 92 11.46 -1.92 9.58
N ASP A 93 11.97 -1.33 10.67
CA ASP A 93 11.77 -1.89 12.01
C ASP A 93 10.28 -1.87 12.44
N LYS A 94 9.52 -0.85 12.05
CA LYS A 94 8.07 -0.71 12.36
C LYS A 94 7.16 -0.57 11.15
N ASN A 95 7.70 -0.13 10.01
CA ASN A 95 6.92 0.17 8.82
C ASN A 95 7.39 -0.69 7.66
N PHE A 96 6.55 -0.91 6.65
CA PHE A 96 6.96 -1.70 5.49
C PHE A 96 6.48 -1.04 4.22
N GLY A 97 7.35 -0.95 3.23
CA GLY A 97 7.02 -0.55 1.87
C GLY A 97 7.44 -1.65 0.90
N VAL A 98 6.55 -2.00 -0.02
CA VAL A 98 6.77 -3.00 -1.06
C VAL A 98 6.44 -2.40 -2.41
N VAL A 99 7.24 -2.75 -3.42
CA VAL A 99 6.94 -2.49 -4.81
C VAL A 99 6.58 -3.79 -5.52
N VAL A 100 5.72 -3.67 -6.53
CA VAL A 100 5.34 -4.75 -7.43
C VAL A 100 5.98 -4.46 -8.78
N GLU A 101 7.06 -5.17 -9.11
CA GLU A 101 7.66 -5.12 -10.43
C GLU A 101 6.98 -6.10 -11.38
N TYR A 102 6.78 -5.69 -12.62
CA TYR A 102 6.32 -6.58 -13.67
C TYR A 102 7.50 -7.35 -14.31
N LYS A 103 7.42 -8.68 -14.31
CA LYS A 103 8.36 -9.62 -14.93
C LYS A 103 7.65 -10.54 -15.95
N GLY A 104 6.47 -10.13 -16.41
CA GLY A 104 5.66 -10.90 -17.34
C GLY A 104 6.10 -10.74 -18.80
N LYS A 105 5.22 -11.14 -19.70
CA LYS A 105 5.52 -11.28 -21.13
C LYS A 105 5.51 -9.94 -21.88
N ASP A 106 4.80 -8.94 -21.35
CA ASP A 106 4.69 -7.61 -21.95
C ASP A 106 5.98 -6.80 -21.77
N LYS A 107 6.78 -6.73 -22.84
CA LYS A 107 8.08 -6.06 -22.84
C LYS A 107 7.98 -4.56 -22.53
N GLU A 108 6.83 -3.93 -22.76
CA GLU A 108 6.62 -2.51 -22.45
C GLU A 108 6.72 -2.23 -20.95
N PHE A 109 6.32 -3.20 -20.10
CA PHE A 109 6.29 -3.07 -18.64
C PHE A 109 7.38 -3.85 -17.94
N PHE A 110 8.20 -4.60 -18.67
CA PHE A 110 9.26 -5.40 -18.04
C PHE A 110 10.17 -4.53 -17.18
N ASN A 111 10.37 -4.92 -15.92
CA ASN A 111 11.10 -4.19 -14.88
C ASN A 111 10.48 -2.85 -14.40
N LYS A 112 9.31 -2.44 -14.90
CA LYS A 112 8.57 -1.28 -14.38
C LYS A 112 7.80 -1.64 -13.11
N LEU A 113 7.60 -0.64 -12.25
CA LEU A 113 6.67 -0.76 -11.13
C LEU A 113 5.25 -0.65 -11.66
N ILE A 114 4.40 -1.58 -11.27
CA ILE A 114 2.97 -1.58 -11.61
C ILE A 114 2.09 -1.42 -10.38
N GLY A 115 2.69 -1.40 -9.19
CA GLY A 115 1.99 -1.23 -7.94
C GLY A 115 2.93 -1.00 -6.78
N ILE A 116 2.40 -0.39 -5.73
CA ILE A 116 3.10 -0.11 -4.48
C ILE A 116 2.12 -0.36 -3.34
N GLY A 117 2.62 -0.93 -2.26
CA GLY A 117 1.87 -1.07 -1.02
C GLY A 117 2.74 -0.74 0.19
N SER A 118 2.09 -0.40 1.29
CA SER A 118 2.77 -0.14 2.55
C SER A 118 1.86 -0.38 3.74
N PHE A 119 2.46 -0.62 4.91
CA PHE A 119 1.79 -0.41 6.18
C PHE A 119 2.67 0.37 7.16
N ILE A 120 2.01 1.04 8.10
CA ILE A 120 2.63 1.81 9.19
C ILE A 120 2.02 1.32 10.50
N VAL A 121 2.86 0.88 11.44
CA VAL A 121 2.39 0.48 12.78
C VAL A 121 2.05 1.72 13.60
N ASN A 122 0.88 1.70 14.25
CA ASN A 122 0.46 2.78 15.11
C ASN A 122 1.40 2.85 16.35
N PRO A 123 2.07 3.99 16.59
CA PRO A 123 3.03 4.09 17.70
C PRO A 123 2.39 4.05 19.08
N LEU A 124 1.10 4.40 19.19
CA LEU A 124 0.33 4.37 20.45
C LEU A 124 -0.38 3.02 20.65
N GLU A 125 -0.69 2.30 19.56
CA GLU A 125 -1.33 0.99 19.57
C GLU A 125 -0.55 0.02 18.66
N PRO A 126 0.59 -0.54 19.10
CA PRO A 126 1.51 -1.30 18.23
C PRO A 126 0.92 -2.57 17.60
N GLU A 127 -0.22 -3.04 18.10
CA GLU A 127 -0.97 -4.16 17.53
C GLU A 127 -1.88 -3.76 16.35
N LYS A 128 -1.94 -2.45 16.02
CA LYS A 128 -2.65 -1.92 14.86
C LYS A 128 -1.66 -1.37 13.85
N ALA A 129 -1.92 -1.65 12.58
CA ALA A 129 -1.21 -1.01 11.48
C ALA A 129 -2.18 -0.50 10.44
N GLU A 130 -1.88 0.64 9.86
CA GLU A 130 -2.63 1.18 8.75
C GLU A 130 -1.99 0.76 7.44
N MET A 131 -2.80 0.32 6.48
CA MET A 131 -2.35 -0.17 5.18
C MET A 131 -2.83 0.74 4.04
N SER A 132 -1.98 0.92 3.05
CA SER A 132 -2.28 1.66 1.83
C SER A 132 -1.64 0.99 0.62
N LEU A 133 -2.30 1.02 -0.53
CA LEU A 133 -1.76 0.49 -1.78
C LEU A 133 -2.33 1.18 -3.02
N VAL A 134 -1.61 1.06 -4.12
CA VAL A 134 -2.06 1.49 -5.45
C VAL A 134 -1.56 0.52 -6.50
N ILE A 135 -2.41 0.23 -7.49
CA ILE A 135 -2.07 -0.60 -8.65
C ILE A 135 -2.38 0.23 -9.90
N MET A 136 -1.45 0.24 -10.86
CA MET A 136 -1.61 0.92 -12.15
C MET A 136 -2.85 0.39 -12.88
N ASP A 137 -3.62 1.30 -13.47
CA ASP A 137 -4.95 1.05 -14.03
C ASP A 137 -4.99 -0.17 -14.98
N ARG A 138 -3.99 -0.32 -15.87
CA ARG A 138 -3.86 -1.46 -16.82
C ARG A 138 -3.75 -2.83 -16.13
N PHE A 139 -3.27 -2.86 -14.88
CA PHE A 139 -3.03 -4.08 -14.11
C PHE A 139 -4.08 -4.32 -13.01
N GLN A 140 -5.06 -3.42 -12.87
CA GLN A 140 -6.19 -3.62 -11.96
C GLN A 140 -7.09 -4.78 -12.44
N ARG A 141 -7.92 -5.30 -11.53
CA ARG A 141 -8.85 -6.43 -11.76
C ARG A 141 -8.17 -7.76 -12.14
N LYS A 142 -6.84 -7.86 -12.04
CA LYS A 142 -6.07 -9.11 -12.18
C LYS A 142 -5.79 -9.83 -10.85
N GLY A 143 -6.41 -9.40 -9.75
CA GLY A 143 -6.21 -9.97 -8.40
C GLY A 143 -4.97 -9.46 -7.66
N ILE A 144 -4.15 -8.62 -8.28
CA ILE A 144 -2.88 -8.11 -7.73
C ILE A 144 -3.10 -7.37 -6.40
N GLY A 145 -4.16 -6.55 -6.30
CA GLY A 145 -4.48 -5.84 -5.06
C GLY A 145 -4.73 -6.78 -3.88
N SER A 146 -5.50 -7.85 -4.07
CA SER A 146 -5.75 -8.85 -3.02
C SER A 146 -4.48 -9.58 -2.61
N ILE A 147 -3.66 -9.98 -3.60
CA ILE A 147 -2.37 -10.63 -3.35
C ILE A 147 -1.46 -9.70 -2.54
N LEU A 148 -1.43 -8.41 -2.89
CA LEU A 148 -0.64 -7.40 -2.20
C LEU A 148 -1.12 -7.15 -0.76
N ILE A 149 -2.43 -7.10 -0.52
CA ILE A 149 -3.00 -7.00 0.83
C ILE A 149 -2.56 -8.19 1.68
N ASN A 150 -2.75 -9.42 1.19
CA ASN A 150 -2.38 -10.63 1.93
C ASN A 150 -0.88 -10.71 2.20
N TYR A 151 -0.07 -10.29 1.22
CA TYR A 151 1.36 -10.20 1.37
C TYR A 151 1.76 -9.24 2.50
N LEU A 152 1.15 -8.05 2.56
CA LEU A 152 1.40 -7.07 3.61
C LEU A 152 0.86 -7.53 4.97
N VAL A 153 -0.31 -8.17 5.02
CA VAL A 153 -0.89 -8.76 6.24
C VAL A 153 0.05 -9.78 6.86
N HIS A 154 0.61 -10.68 6.04
CA HIS A 154 1.56 -11.69 6.51
C HIS A 154 2.79 -11.05 7.17
N ILE A 155 3.35 -10.00 6.55
CA ILE A 155 4.51 -9.28 7.10
C ILE A 155 4.14 -8.48 8.36
N ALA A 156 2.96 -7.87 8.38
CA ALA A 156 2.46 -7.17 9.55
C ALA A 156 2.29 -8.13 10.75
N LYS A 157 1.81 -9.35 10.49
CA LYS A 157 1.69 -10.42 11.49
C LYS A 157 3.03 -10.79 12.11
N GLU A 158 4.07 -10.98 11.28
CA GLU A 158 5.43 -11.24 11.77
C GLU A 158 5.96 -10.13 12.70
N ARG A 159 5.36 -8.94 12.65
CA ARG A 159 5.71 -7.77 13.48
C ARG A 159 4.75 -7.55 14.66
N GLY A 160 3.89 -8.53 14.96
CA GLY A 160 2.98 -8.48 16.10
C GLY A 160 1.71 -7.68 15.87
N VAL A 161 1.42 -7.27 14.63
CA VAL A 161 0.15 -6.62 14.29
C VAL A 161 -0.98 -7.64 14.34
N LYS A 162 -2.10 -7.24 14.95
CA LYS A 162 -3.33 -8.04 15.05
C LYS A 162 -4.46 -7.45 14.20
N THR A 163 -4.46 -6.14 13.98
CA THR A 163 -5.52 -5.45 13.24
C THR A 163 -4.92 -4.55 12.16
N ILE A 164 -5.41 -4.72 10.94
CA ILE A 164 -5.13 -3.79 9.83
C ILE A 164 -6.26 -2.77 9.72
N GLN A 165 -5.90 -1.50 9.64
CA GLN A 165 -6.82 -0.40 9.39
C GLN A 165 -6.61 0.15 7.98
N GLY A 166 -7.67 0.69 7.39
CA GLY A 166 -7.59 1.45 6.14
C GLY A 166 -8.60 2.60 6.16
N ILE A 167 -8.24 3.71 5.53
CA ILE A 167 -9.16 4.80 5.25
C ILE A 167 -9.47 4.77 3.76
N ILE A 168 -10.74 4.72 3.41
CA ILE A 168 -11.20 4.55 2.03
C ILE A 168 -12.33 5.53 1.73
N LEU A 169 -12.28 6.21 0.59
CA LEU A 169 -13.40 7.00 0.11
C LEU A 169 -14.62 6.11 -0.17
N ALA A 170 -15.81 6.50 0.31
CA ALA A 170 -17.03 5.72 0.14
C ALA A 170 -17.36 5.41 -1.33
N GLU A 171 -16.91 6.27 -2.25
CA GLU A 171 -17.09 6.13 -3.70
C GLU A 171 -16.18 5.06 -4.33
N ASN A 172 -15.13 4.59 -3.62
CA ASN A 172 -14.24 3.55 -4.11
C ASN A 172 -14.83 2.14 -3.90
N TYR A 173 -15.99 1.89 -4.51
CA TYR A 173 -16.71 0.61 -4.40
C TYR A 173 -15.85 -0.60 -4.82
N LYS A 174 -14.89 -0.39 -5.74
CA LYS A 174 -13.98 -1.44 -6.23
C LYS A 174 -13.10 -1.99 -5.11
N ILE A 175 -12.44 -1.12 -4.33
CA ILE A 175 -11.58 -1.55 -3.23
C ILE A 175 -12.42 -2.04 -2.05
N LEU A 176 -13.55 -1.38 -1.73
CA LEU A 176 -14.44 -1.78 -0.64
C LEU A 176 -14.93 -3.23 -0.81
N LYS A 177 -15.37 -3.61 -2.01
CA LYS A 177 -15.77 -4.99 -2.34
C LYS A 177 -14.61 -5.98 -2.22
N THR A 178 -13.39 -5.54 -2.51
CA THR A 178 -12.18 -6.38 -2.39
C THR A 178 -11.86 -6.63 -0.91
N LEU A 179 -11.93 -5.58 -0.10
CA LEU A 179 -11.64 -5.62 1.34
C LEU A 179 -12.68 -6.44 2.10
N GLU A 180 -13.97 -6.28 1.77
CA GLU A 180 -15.05 -7.09 2.33
C GLU A 180 -14.81 -8.59 2.13
N LYS A 181 -14.43 -9.00 0.90
CA LYS A 181 -14.09 -10.40 0.58
C LYS A 181 -12.89 -10.93 1.37
N LEU A 182 -11.97 -10.05 1.74
CA LEU A 182 -10.80 -10.39 2.54
C LEU A 182 -11.12 -10.39 4.04
N GLY A 183 -12.33 -10.03 4.46
CA GLY A 183 -12.76 -10.04 5.86
C GLY A 183 -12.61 -8.69 6.58
N PHE A 184 -12.33 -7.62 5.84
CA PHE A 184 -12.41 -6.27 6.41
C PHE A 184 -13.86 -5.86 6.65
N LYS A 185 -14.08 -5.14 7.74
CA LYS A 185 -15.38 -4.68 8.21
C LYS A 185 -15.36 -3.15 8.30
N TYR A 186 -16.50 -2.54 7.97
CA TYR A 186 -16.71 -1.13 8.23
C TYR A 186 -16.79 -0.87 9.73
N VAL A 187 -16.06 0.17 10.19
CA VAL A 187 -16.07 0.60 11.58
C VAL A 187 -16.90 1.86 11.76
N LYS A 188 -16.54 2.93 11.04
CA LYS A 188 -17.25 4.21 11.11
C LYS A 188 -16.95 5.10 9.91
N LYS A 189 -17.87 6.02 9.63
CA LYS A 189 -17.68 7.12 8.70
C LYS A 189 -16.86 8.21 9.38
N LEU A 190 -15.86 8.71 8.67
CA LEU A 190 -15.05 9.85 9.06
C LEU A 190 -15.59 11.11 8.37
N ILE A 191 -14.79 12.18 8.33
CA ILE A 191 -15.12 13.41 7.63
C ILE A 191 -15.08 13.22 6.11
N GLU A 192 -15.81 14.06 5.36
CA GLU A 192 -15.69 14.17 3.88
C GLU A 192 -15.96 12.89 3.07
N GLY A 193 -16.73 11.93 3.59
CA GLY A 193 -17.08 10.71 2.86
C GLY A 193 -16.06 9.58 3.00
N GLU A 194 -15.05 9.75 3.84
CA GLU A 194 -14.08 8.72 4.20
C GLU A 194 -14.71 7.67 5.13
N LEU A 195 -14.31 6.41 4.95
CA LEU A 195 -14.72 5.27 5.75
C LEU A 195 -13.48 4.66 6.41
N LEU A 196 -13.54 4.48 7.73
CA LEU A 196 -12.60 3.63 8.45
C LEU A 196 -13.06 2.18 8.34
N ILE A 197 -12.17 1.34 7.83
CA ILE A 197 -12.34 -0.12 7.78
C ILE A 197 -11.25 -0.80 8.60
N GLU A 198 -11.57 -1.96 9.14
CA GLU A 198 -10.64 -2.77 9.91
C GLU A 198 -10.77 -4.25 9.56
N GLY A 199 -9.65 -4.98 9.58
CA GLY A 199 -9.65 -6.43 9.45
C GLY A 199 -8.69 -7.06 10.44
N SER A 200 -9.13 -8.16 11.06
CA SER A 200 -8.26 -8.99 11.88
C SER A 200 -7.27 -9.72 10.99
N VAL A 201 -5.99 -9.67 11.34
CA VAL A 201 -4.90 -10.35 10.61
C VAL A 201 -5.20 -11.84 10.45
N ASP A 202 -5.70 -12.50 11.51
CA ASP A 202 -6.02 -13.94 11.46
C ASP A 202 -7.28 -14.25 10.63
N GLU A 203 -8.26 -13.34 10.58
CA GLU A 203 -9.44 -13.51 9.72
C GLU A 203 -9.06 -13.34 8.24
N ILE A 204 -8.18 -12.39 7.93
CA ILE A 204 -7.72 -12.12 6.57
C ILE A 204 -6.85 -13.28 6.03
N GLU A 205 -5.99 -13.87 6.85
CA GLU A 205 -5.22 -15.05 6.40
C GLU A 205 -6.12 -16.26 6.11
N LYS A 206 -7.20 -16.45 6.88
CA LYS A 206 -8.17 -17.53 6.65
C LYS A 206 -8.99 -17.35 5.38
N SER A 207 -9.34 -16.12 5.01
CA SER A 207 -10.11 -15.82 3.79
C SER A 207 -9.28 -15.96 2.50
N SER A 208 -7.96 -16.11 2.65
CA SER A 208 -6.99 -16.12 1.55
C SER A 208 -6.51 -17.51 1.15
N ASN A 209 -6.86 -18.53 1.94
CA ASN A 209 -6.66 -19.96 1.67
C ASN A 209 -7.94 -20.59 1.13
#